data_AF-A0A3M5X6H2-F1
#
_entry.id   AF-A0A3M5X6H2-F1
#
_cell.length_a   1.000
_cell.length_b   1.000
_cell.length_c   1.000
_cell.angle_alpha   90.00
_cell.angle_beta   90.00
_cell.angle_gamma   90.00
#
_symmetry.space_group_name_H-M   'P 1'
#
loop_
_entity.id
_entity.type
_entity.pdbx_description
1 polymer ?
#
loop_
_entity_poly.entity_id
_entity_poly.type
_entity_poly.pdbx_seq_one_letter_code
_entity_poly.pdbx_strand_id
1 'polypeptide(L)' 'MAQTGCVVGVNDLSLSIGSGEIFVIMGLSGSGKSTLVRHFNRLIDPTSGEILVDGEDILRYDMEALRQFRRHKISMVFQS' A
#
# COMPACT_ATOMS: atom_id res chain seq x y z
N MET A 1 16.51 -7.71 -14.02
CA MET A 1 16.58 -6.29 -14.42
C MET A 1 16.69 -6.06 -15.94
N ALA A 2 16.69 -7.09 -16.79
CA ALA A 2 17.12 -6.94 -18.19
C ALA A 2 16.02 -6.96 -19.28
N GLN A 3 14.71 -6.89 -18.96
CA GLN A 3 13.67 -6.94 -19.99
C GLN A 3 12.57 -5.85 -19.93
N THR A 4 12.38 -5.13 -18.82
CA THR A 4 11.27 -4.15 -18.71
C THR A 4 11.65 -2.78 -18.14
N GLY A 5 12.88 -2.58 -17.63
CA GLY A 5 13.25 -1.32 -16.96
C GLY A 5 12.51 -1.04 -15.64
N CYS A 6 11.61 -1.94 -15.20
CA CYS A 6 10.88 -1.81 -13.95
C CYS A 6 11.64 -2.47 -12.80
N VAL A 7 11.80 -1.74 -11.68
CA VAL A 7 12.29 -2.30 -10.42
C VAL A 7 11.10 -2.88 -9.66
N VAL A 8 11.14 -4.17 -9.34
CA VAL A 8 10.11 -4.83 -8.55
C VAL A 8 10.26 -4.39 -7.09
N GLY A 9 9.35 -3.55 -6.61
CA GLY A 9 9.34 -3.09 -5.22
C GLY A 9 8.65 -4.06 -4.26
N VAL A 10 7.60 -4.74 -4.73
CA VAL A 10 6.86 -5.76 -3.97
C VAL A 10 6.47 -6.85 -4.98
N ASN A 11 6.64 -8.12 -4.60
CA ASN A 11 6.31 -9.25 -5.47
C ASN A 11 5.46 -10.24 -4.68
N ASP A 12 4.27 -10.55 -5.20
CA ASP A 12 3.37 -11.60 -4.71
C ASP A 12 3.21 -11.63 -3.17
N LEU A 13 2.74 -10.51 -2.62
CA LEU A 13 2.55 -10.35 -1.18
C LEU A 13 1.09 -10.51 -0.81
N SER A 14 0.79 -11.48 0.06
CA SER A 14 -0.47 -11.60 0.78
C SER A 14 -0.27 -11.26 2.26
N LEU A 15 -1.09 -10.36 2.79
CA LEU A 15 -0.96 -9.78 4.12
C LEU A 15 -2.36 -9.53 4.70
N SER A 16 -2.53 -9.79 5.99
CA SER A 16 -3.73 -9.39 6.73
C SER A 16 -3.30 -8.75 8.04
N ILE A 17 -3.88 -7.58 8.36
CA ILE A 17 -3.62 -6.83 9.59
C ILE A 17 -4.94 -6.74 10.34
N GLY A 18 -4.98 -7.24 11.57
CA GLY A 18 -6.16 -7.18 12.41
C GLY A 18 -6.45 -5.79 12.95
N SER A 19 -7.71 -5.52 13.31
CA SER A 19 -8.08 -4.29 14.00
C SER A 19 -7.35 -4.19 15.35
N GLY A 20 -6.71 -3.04 15.61
CA GLY A 20 -5.93 -2.80 16.82
C GLY A 20 -4.55 -3.46 16.84
N GLU A 21 -4.16 -4.15 15.76
CA GLU A 21 -2.84 -4.77 15.64
C GLU A 21 -1.77 -3.72 15.28
N ILE A 22 -0.61 -3.84 15.90
CA ILE A 22 0.59 -3.11 15.50
C ILE A 22 1.43 -4.04 14.62
N PHE A 23 1.47 -3.73 13.32
CA PHE A 23 2.26 -4.47 12.35
C PHE A 23 3.56 -3.73 11.99
N VAL A 24 4.70 -4.43 11.99
CA VAL A 24 6.02 -3.85 11.71
C VAL A 24 6.61 -4.47 10.45
N ILE A 25 6.98 -3.62 9.48
CA ILE A 25 7.65 -4.02 8.24
C ILE A 25 9.15 -3.75 8.37
N MET A 26 9.97 -4.80 8.36
CA MET A 26 11.43 -4.71 8.44
C MET A 26 12.12 -5.15 7.14
N GLY A 27 13.35 -4.69 6.90
CA GLY A 27 14.13 -5.08 5.73
C GLY A 27 15.18 -4.04 5.32
N LEU A 28 16.16 -4.46 4.51
CA LEU A 28 17.28 -3.62 4.03
C LEU A 28 16.82 -2.36 3.27
N SER A 29 17.64 -1.32 3.20
CA SER A 29 17.35 -0.17 2.33
C SER A 29 17.11 -0.63 0.88
N GLY A 30 16.12 -0.05 0.20
CA GLY A 30 15.75 -0.43 -1.17
C GLY A 30 14.89 -1.70 -1.34
N SER A 31 14.60 -2.45 -0.27
CA SER A 31 13.73 -3.65 -0.31
C SER A 31 12.24 -3.39 -0.60
N GLY A 32 11.85 -2.14 -0.90
CA GLY A 32 10.47 -1.80 -1.28
C GLY A 32 9.49 -1.55 -0.13
N LYS A 33 9.93 -1.53 1.13
CA LYS A 33 9.08 -1.24 2.31
C LYS A 33 8.25 0.04 2.18
N SER A 34 8.89 1.16 1.83
CA SER A 34 8.18 2.44 1.67
C SER A 34 7.22 2.42 0.49
N THR A 35 7.53 1.64 -0.55
CA THR A 35 6.62 1.40 -1.68
C THR A 35 5.39 0.63 -1.21
N LEU A 36 5.59 -0.45 -0.44
CA LEU A 36 4.50 -1.22 0.17
C LEU A 36 3.55 -0.34 1.00
N VAL A 37 4.09 0.45 1.93
CA VAL A 37 3.27 1.33 2.78
C VAL A 37 2.50 2.38 1.97
N ARG A 38 3.08 2.88 0.87
CA ARG A 38 2.41 3.85 -0.03
C ARG A 38 1.30 3.22 -0.88
N HIS A 39 1.28 1.90 -1.05
CA HIS A 39 0.13 1.23 -1.67
C HIS A 39 -1.12 1.31 -0.77
N PHE A 40 -0.96 1.22 0.56
CA PHE A 40 -2.10 1.23 1.49
C PHE A 40 -2.92 2.51 1.45
N ASN A 41 -2.29 3.66 1.24
CA ASN A 41 -3.00 4.95 1.07
C ASN A 41 -3.14 5.36 -0.40
N ARG A 42 -2.79 4.46 -1.33
CA ARG A 42 -2.80 4.66 -2.79
C ARG A 42 -2.01 5.89 -3.24
N LEU A 43 -0.97 6.30 -2.51
CA LEU A 43 -0.02 7.30 -3.01
C LEU A 43 0.73 6.78 -4.23
N ILE A 44 0.90 5.46 -4.29
CA ILE A 44 1.32 4.70 -5.46
C ILE A 44 0.30 3.58 -5.60
N ASP A 45 -0.31 3.42 -6.77
CA ASP A 45 -1.20 2.29 -7.02
C ASP A 45 -0.37 1.04 -7.35
N PRO A 46 -0.74 -0.14 -6.80
CA PRO A 46 -0.06 -1.38 -7.12
C PRO A 46 -0.34 -1.76 -8.58
N THR A 47 0.58 -2.51 -9.19
CA THR A 47 0.41 -2.97 -10.57
C THR A 47 -0.80 -3.91 -10.72
N SER A 48 -1.10 -4.70 -9.69
CA SER A 48 -2.19 -5.67 -9.67
C SER A 48 -2.53 -6.09 -8.24
N GLY A 49 -3.67 -6.76 -8.07
CA GLY A 49 -4.14 -7.28 -6.79
C GLY A 49 -5.33 -6.50 -6.24
N GLU A 50 -5.57 -6.63 -4.94
CA GLU A 50 -6.63 -5.94 -4.21
C GLU A 50 -6.11 -5.47 -2.85
N ILE A 51 -6.70 -4.39 -2.33
CA ILE A 51 -6.41 -3.93 -0.97
C ILE A 51 -7.76 -3.75 -0.28
N LEU A 52 -8.07 -4.66 0.64
CA LEU A 52 -9.33 -4.68 1.36
C LEU A 52 -9.18 -3.92 2.69
N VAL A 53 -9.97 -2.86 2.87
CA VAL A 53 -10.10 -2.15 4.15
C VAL A 53 -11.56 -2.16 4.55
N ASP A 54 -11.87 -2.66 5.74
CA ASP A 54 -13.24 -2.84 6.23
C ASP A 54 -14.13 -3.65 5.25
N GLY A 55 -13.53 -4.56 4.47
CA GLY A 55 -14.21 -5.38 3.47
C GLY A 55 -14.39 -4.72 2.10
N GLU A 56 -13.94 -3.48 1.92
CA GLU A 56 -14.02 -2.75 0.65
C GLU A 56 -12.67 -2.74 -0.09
N ASP A 57 -12.69 -3.02 -1.39
CA ASP A 57 -11.51 -2.92 -2.26
C ASP A 57 -11.24 -1.45 -2.64
N ILE A 58 -10.27 -0.85 -1.96
CA ILE A 58 -9.95 0.57 -2.13
C ILE A 58 -9.33 0.88 -3.49
N LEU A 59 -8.87 -0.12 -4.26
CA LEU A 59 -8.35 0.09 -5.62
C LEU A 59 -9.47 0.43 -6.61
N ARG A 60 -10.72 0.08 -6.29
CA ARG A 60 -11.91 0.40 -7.10
C ARG A 60 -12.49 1.78 -6.81
N TYR A 61 -11.99 2.46 -5.79
CA TYR A 61 -12.43 3.82 -5.47
C TYR A 61 -12.10 4.78 -6.61
N ASP A 62 -13.07 5.62 -6.94
CA ASP A 62 -12.86 6.82 -7.72
C ASP A 62 -12.14 7.90 -6.88
N MET A 63 -11.91 9.06 -7.49
CA MET A 63 -11.19 10.16 -6.85
C MET A 63 -11.93 10.77 -5.66
N GLU A 64 -13.25 10.67 -5.60
CA GLU A 64 -14.03 11.22 -4.50
C GLU A 64 -14.01 10.26 -3.30
N ALA A 65 -14.31 8.98 -3.54
CA ALA A 65 -14.23 7.92 -2.54
C ALA A 65 -12.81 7.82 -1.96
N LEU A 66 -11.77 7.90 -2.81
CA LEU A 66 -10.39 7.86 -2.36
C LEU A 66 -10.02 9.06 -1.47
N ARG A 67 -10.56 10.25 -1.76
CA ARG A 67 -10.38 11.42 -0.89
C ARG A 67 -11.04 11.21 0.47
N GLN A 68 -12.26 10.66 0.52
CA GLN A 68 -12.92 10.38 1.80
C GLN A 68 -12.17 9.32 2.60
N PHE A 69 -11.71 8.25 1.94
CA PHE A 69 -10.87 7.22 2.55
C PHE A 69 -9.62 7.83 3.22
N ARG A 70 -8.86 8.65 2.50
CA ARG A 70 -7.66 9.34 3.03
C ARG A 70 -7.94 10.33 4.15
N ARG A 71 -9.17 10.84 4.27
CA ARG A 71 -9.54 11.79 5.33
C ARG A 71 -10.00 11.11 6.60
N HIS A 72 -10.61 9.92 6.48
CA HIS A 72 -11.35 9.31 7.59
C HIS A 72 -10.84 7.94 8.03
N LYS A 73 -10.09 7.22 7.19
CA LYS A 73 -9.73 5.82 7.41
C LYS A 73 -8.23 5.56 7.51
N ILE A 74 -7.40 6.39 6.89
CA ILE A 74 -5.94 6.20 6.89
C ILE A 74 -5.21 7.53 7.08
N SER A 75 -4.07 7.47 7.75
CA SER A 75 -3.12 8.58 7.88
C SER A 75 -1.71 8.06 7.69
N MET A 76 -0.80 8.93 7.26
CA MET A 76 0.60 8.58 7.04
C MET A 76 1.50 9.65 7.63
N VAL A 77 2.50 9.22 8.39
CA VAL A 77 3.63 10.05 8.84
C VAL A 77 4.83 9.68 7.98
N PHE A 78 5.45 10.69 7.37
CA PHE A 78 6.61 10.49 6.50
C PHE A 78 7.91 10.56 7.29
N GLN A 79 8.87 9.75 6.91
CA GLN A 79 10.27 9.94 7.31
C GLN A 79 10.82 11.21 6.65
N SER A 80 11.59 12.00 7.40
CA SER A 80 12.31 13.19 6.95
C SER A 80 13.50 12.86 6.06
#